data_AF-A0A078GQX6-F1
#
_entry.id   AF-A0A078GQX6-F1
#
_cell.length_a   1.000
_cell.length_b   1.000
_cell.length_c   1.000
_cell.angle_alpha   90.00
_cell.angle_beta   90.00
_cell.angle_gamma   90.00
#
_symmetry.space_group_name_H-M   'P 1'
#
loop_
_entity.id
_entity.type
_entity.pdbx_description
1 polymer ?
#
loop_
_entity_poly.entity_id
_entity_poly.type
_entity_poly.pdbx_seq_one_letter_code
_entity_poly.pdbx_strand_id
1 'polypeptide(L)' 'MFERGANCSGEIYFDMPNCSHQFHDLCISRWLRRSKTCRLCRTFADYDD' A
#
# COMPACT_ATOMS: atom_id res chain seq x y z
N MET A 1 24.99 -16.90 -14.78
CA MET A 1 23.58 -17.23 -15.00
C MET A 1 22.74 -16.33 -14.10
N PHE A 2 22.07 -15.38 -14.75
CA PHE A 2 21.02 -14.48 -14.25
C PHE A 2 21.45 -13.45 -13.20
N GLU A 3 21.89 -12.32 -13.75
CA GLU A 3 21.95 -11.00 -13.13
C GLU A 3 20.62 -10.72 -12.42
N ARG A 4 20.62 -10.82 -11.08
CA ARG A 4 19.49 -10.35 -10.27
C ARG A 4 19.51 -8.84 -10.35
N GLY A 5 18.74 -8.31 -11.29
CA GLY A 5 18.57 -6.88 -11.54
C GLY A 5 18.38 -6.15 -10.22
N ALA A 6 19.37 -5.34 -9.87
CA ALA A 6 19.22 -4.32 -8.87
C ALA A 6 18.27 -3.27 -9.46
N ASN A 7 16.97 -3.41 -9.19
CA ASN A 7 16.06 -2.28 -9.32
C ASN A 7 16.51 -1.24 -8.29
N CYS A 8 17.25 -0.22 -8.75
CA CYS A 8 17.80 0.87 -7.93
C CYS A 8 16.74 1.84 -7.37
N SER A 9 15.48 1.42 -7.29
CA SER A 9 14.40 2.21 -6.70
C SER A 9 13.77 1.36 -5.61
N GLY A 10 14.27 1.49 -4.38
CA GLY A 10 13.73 0.86 -3.17
C GLY A 10 12.37 1.45 -2.77
N GLU A 11 11.45 1.58 -3.71
CA GLU A 11 10.10 2.04 -3.43
C GLU A 11 9.36 0.92 -2.70
N ILE A 12 8.98 1.18 -1.45
CA ILE A 12 8.20 0.25 -0.64
C ILE A 12 6.73 0.44 -0.99
N TYR A 13 6.08 -0.68 -1.26
CA TYR A 13 4.65 -0.73 -1.52
C TYR A 13 3.94 -1.37 -0.33
N PHE A 14 2.70 -0.94 -0.12
CA PHE A 14 1.81 -1.46 0.90
C PHE A 14 0.55 -2.02 0.24
N ASP A 15 0.22 -3.24 0.61
CA ASP A 15 -0.90 -3.98 0.09
C ASP A 15 -2.06 -3.85 1.09
N MET A 16 -3.19 -3.31 0.64
CA MET A 16 -4.33 -3.10 1.51
C MET A 16 -4.96 -4.44 1.87
N PRO A 17 -5.10 -4.79 3.17
CA PRO A 17 -5.48 -6.14 3.60
C PRO A 17 -6.90 -6.54 3.14
N ASN A 18 -7.81 -5.56 3.01
CA ASN A 18 -9.22 -5.82 2.75
C ASN A 18 -9.67 -5.58 1.30
N CYS A 19 -8.77 -5.16 0.41
CA CYS A 19 -9.18 -4.88 -0.97
C CYS A 19 -8.13 -5.13 -2.05
N SER A 20 -7.04 -5.85 -1.77
CA SER A 20 -6.00 -6.23 -2.74
C SER A 20 -5.44 -5.07 -3.58
N HIS A 21 -5.55 -3.84 -3.09
CA HIS A 21 -5.06 -2.64 -3.76
C HIS A 21 -3.69 -2.29 -3.21
N GLN A 22 -2.74 -2.09 -4.10
CA GLN A 22 -1.37 -1.75 -3.76
C GLN A 22 -1.13 -0.25 -3.91
N PHE A 23 -0.44 0.35 -2.95
CA PHE A 23 -0.08 1.76 -2.95
C PHE A 23 1.37 1.94 -2.52
N HIS A 24 2.02 3.04 -2.86
CA HIS A 24 3.29 3.39 -2.24
C HIS A 24 3.10 3.57 -0.73
N ASP A 25 3.99 3.00 0.08
CA ASP A 25 3.93 3.06 1.54
C ASP A 25 3.78 4.51 2.02
N LEU A 26 4.62 5.43 1.50
CA LEU A 26 4.54 6.85 1.83
C LEU A 26 3.20 7.49 1.48
N CYS A 27 2.63 7.10 0.33
CA CYS A 27 1.38 7.66 -0.16
C CYS A 27 0.17 7.15 0.63
N ILE A 28 0.17 5.86 1.01
CA ILE A 28 -0.92 5.29 1.81
C ILE A 28 -0.78 5.68 3.27
N SER A 29 0.43 5.75 3.83
CA SER A 29 0.68 6.17 5.21
C SER A 29 0.20 7.60 5.46
N ARG A 30 0.42 8.53 4.52
CA ARG A 30 -0.14 9.89 4.59
C ARG A 30 -1.66 9.90 4.51
N TRP A 31 -2.23 8.99 3.73
CA TRP A 31 -3.68 8.90 3.56
C TRP A 31 -4.35 8.30 4.79
N LEU A 32 -3.84 7.18 5.33
CA LEU A 32 -4.34 6.52 6.53
C LEU A 32 -4.35 7.44 7.75
N ARG A 33 -3.46 8.44 7.80
CA ARG A 33 -3.48 9.48 8.83
C ARG A 33 -4.71 10.41 8.75
N ARG A 34 -5.38 10.50 7.61
CA ARG A 34 -6.62 11.28 7.40
C ARG A 34 -7.86 10.41 7.27
N SER A 35 -7.75 9.30 6.53
CA SER A 35 -8.83 8.37 6.25
C SER A 35 -8.29 6.95 6.22
N LYS A 36 -8.74 6.09 7.14
CA LYS A 36 -8.35 4.66 7.23
C LYS A 36 -9.00 3.77 6.16
N THR A 37 -9.37 4.33 5.01
CA THR A 37 -10.13 3.64 3.96
C THR A 37 -9.36 3.66 2.65
N CYS A 38 -9.59 2.67 1.80
CA CYS A 38 -8.97 2.61 0.49
C CYS A 38 -9.47 3.75 -0.41
N ARG A 39 -8.57 4.43 -1.13
CA ARG A 39 -8.96 5.49 -2.07
C ARG A 39 -9.76 5.01 -3.27
N LEU A 40 -9.62 3.73 -3.65
CA LEU A 40 -10.24 3.17 -4.84
C LEU A 40 -11.63 2.61 -4.55
N CYS A 41 -11.76 1.80 -3.50
CA CYS A 41 -13.00 1.09 -3.16
C CYS A 41 -13.62 1.52 -1.83
N ARG A 42 -12.96 2.41 -1.07
CA ARG A 42 -13.39 2.88 0.26
C ARG A 42 -13.49 1.80 1.34
N THR A 43 -12.95 0.61 1.10
CA THR A 43 -12.83 -0.44 2.12
C THR A 43 -11.88 -0.04 3.24
N PHE A 44 -12.24 -0.31 4.50
CA PHE A 44 -11.40 0.01 5.66
C PHE A 44 -10.13 -0.84 5.67
N ALA A 45 -9.02 -0.26 6.14
CA ALA A 45 -7.76 -0.97 6.36
C ALA A 45 -7.80 -1.87 7.60
N ASP A 46 -8.76 -1.61 8.49
CA ASP A 46 -8.87 -2.13 9.85
C ASP A 46 -10.33 -2.53 10.06
N TYR A 47 -10.57 -3.77 10.48
CA TYR A 47 -11.91 -4.24 10.84
C TYR A 47 -12.08 -3.93 12.32
N ASP A 48 -12.60 -2.73 12.62
CA ASP A 48 -13.14 -2.43 13.94
C ASP A 48 -14.52 -3.12 14.02
N ASP A 49 -14.67 -4.01 15.00
CA ASP A 49 -15.81 -4.89 15.31
C ASP A 49 -17.20 -4.25 15.10
#